data_AF-A0A8H6G062-F1
#
_entry.id   AF-A0A8H6G062-F1
#
_cell.length_a   1.000
_cell.length_b   1.000
_cell.length_c   1.000
_cell.angle_alpha   90.00
_cell.angle_beta   90.00
_cell.angle_gamma   90.00
#
_symmetry.space_group_name_H-M   'P 1'
#
loop_
_entity.id
_entity.type
_entity.pdbx_description
1 polymer ?
#
loop_
_entity_poly.entity_id
_entity_poly.type
_entity_poly.pdbx_seq_one_letter_code
_entity_poly.pdbx_strand_id
1 'polypeptide(L)' 'MTALQSRARPRLYFACGSNLWREQMMLRCPKSTYVGVGHLAQYRWIISDRGYANIVSSTKPEDEVYGHVYNLTSSSDED' A
#
# COMPACT_ATOMS: atom_id res chain seq x y z
N MET A 1 -0.35 -24.24 -29.33
CA MET A 1 -0.68 -22.80 -29.25
C MET A 1 -0.38 -22.35 -27.83
N THR A 2 0.80 -21.77 -27.59
CA THR A 2 1.23 -21.32 -26.27
C THR A 2 0.66 -19.93 -26.05
N ALA A 3 -0.31 -19.79 -25.14
CA ALA A 3 -0.83 -18.49 -24.77
C ALA A 3 0.31 -17.64 -24.20
N LEU A 4 0.54 -16.46 -24.78
CA LEU A 4 1.41 -15.44 -24.20
C LEU A 4 0.80 -15.05 -22.85
N GLN A 5 1.36 -15.58 -21.76
CA GLN A 5 1.03 -15.12 -20.42
C GLN A 5 1.39 -13.63 -20.36
N SER A 6 0.40 -12.74 -20.33
CA SER A 6 0.65 -11.35 -19.99
C SER A 6 1.27 -11.37 -18.60
N ARG A 7 2.54 -10.97 -18.50
CA ARG A 7 3.25 -10.94 -17.22
C ARG A 7 2.59 -9.83 -16.40
N ALA A 8 1.62 -10.21 -15.56
CA ALA A 8 0.87 -9.25 -14.76
C ALA A 8 1.86 -8.42 -13.96
N ARG A 9 1.76 -7.09 -14.08
CA ARG A 9 2.64 -6.20 -13.34
C ARG A 9 2.26 -6.31 -11.85
N PRO A 10 3.23 -6.55 -10.96
CA PRO A 10 2.96 -6.58 -9.53
C PRO A 10 2.36 -5.22 -9.10
N ARG A 11 1.23 -5.27 -8.38
CA ARG A 11 0.57 -4.08 -7.85
C ARG A 11 1.07 -3.86 -6.43
N LEU A 12 1.90 -2.84 -6.24
CA LEU A 12 2.41 -2.48 -4.91
C LEU A 12 1.40 -1.61 -4.17
N TYR A 13 1.08 -2.00 -2.95
CA TYR A 13 0.20 -1.29 -2.04
C TYR A 13 1.01 -0.73 -0.86
N PHE A 14 0.96 0.59 -0.67
CA PHE A 14 1.58 1.28 0.45
C PHE A 14 0.55 1.51 1.56
N ALA A 15 0.72 0.83 2.69
CA ALA A 15 -0.11 0.99 3.86
C ALA A 15 0.37 2.14 4.74
N CYS A 16 -0.56 3.05 5.08
CA CYS A 16 -0.32 4.21 5.94
C CYS A 16 -1.29 4.32 7.12
N GLY A 17 -2.21 3.35 7.23
CA GLY A 17 -3.26 3.31 8.25
C GLY A 17 -3.32 1.96 8.93
N SER A 18 -4.52 1.46 9.21
CA SER A 18 -4.70 0.20 9.95
C SER A 18 -4.06 -1.03 9.28
N ASN A 19 -3.83 -1.01 7.96
CA ASN A 19 -3.06 -2.06 7.26
C ASN A 19 -1.54 -2.02 7.53
N LEU A 20 -1.05 -1.09 8.36
CA LEU A 20 0.27 -1.18 8.98
C LEU A 20 0.36 -2.38 9.92
N TRP A 21 -0.77 -2.79 10.53
CA TRP A 21 -0.84 -4.03 11.27
C TRP A 21 -0.87 -5.21 10.28
N ARG A 22 0.24 -5.96 10.22
CA ARG A 22 0.44 -7.03 9.23
C ARG A 22 -0.61 -8.13 9.32
N GLU A 23 -1.00 -8.52 10.53
CA GLU A 23 -2.07 -9.51 10.73
C GLU A 23 -3.40 -9.01 10.18
N GLN A 24 -3.71 -7.72 10.32
CA GLN A 24 -4.91 -7.12 9.75
C GLN A 24 -4.87 -7.14 8.21
N MET A 25 -3.72 -6.82 7.62
CA MET A 25 -3.54 -6.89 6.17
C MET A 25 -3.71 -8.33 5.67
N MET A 26 -3.13 -9.31 6.38
CA MET A 26 -3.28 -10.73 6.06
C MET A 26 -4.74 -11.20 6.14
N LEU A 27 -5.51 -10.72 7.13
CA LEU A 27 -6.93 -11.05 7.23
C LEU A 27 -7.76 -10.45 6.08
N ARG A 28 -7.42 -9.23 5.63
CA ARG A 28 -8.15 -8.53 4.55
C ARG A 28 -7.74 -9.00 3.16
N CYS A 29 -6.46 -9.27 2.95
CA CYS A 29 -5.91 -9.72 1.68
C CYS A 29 -4.91 -10.87 1.92
N PRO A 30 -5.40 -12.11 2.14
CA PRO A 30 -4.56 -13.27 2.48
C PRO A 30 -3.53 -13.66 1.41
N LYS A 31 -3.77 -13.26 0.16
CA LYS A 31 -2.86 -13.49 -0.98
C LYS A 31 -1.81 -12.39 -1.13
N SER A 32 -1.89 -11.31 -0.35
CA SER A 32 -0.85 -10.28 -0.38
C SER A 32 0.44 -10.82 0.22
N THR A 33 1.57 -10.38 -0.32
CA THR A 33 2.88 -10.70 0.25
C THR A 33 3.55 -9.45 0.77
N TYR A 34 4.09 -9.52 1.99
CA TYR A 34 4.82 -8.41 2.58
C TYR A 34 6.14 -8.19 1.85
N VAL A 35 6.40 -6.97 1.40
CA VAL A 35 7.60 -6.58 0.67
C VAL A 35 8.63 -5.95 1.60
N GLY A 36 8.20 -5.01 2.45
CA GLY A 36 9.12 -4.26 3.31
C GLY A 36 8.55 -2.94 3.79
N VAL A 37 9.44 -2.08 4.30
CA VAL A 37 9.11 -0.69 4.64
C VAL A 37 9.34 0.19 3.40
N GLY A 38 8.35 0.99 3.05
CA GLY A 38 8.45 2.02 2.03
C GLY A 38 8.64 3.39 2.67
N HIS A 39 9.28 4.29 1.93
CA HIS A 39 9.50 5.68 2.31
C HIS A 39 8.94 6.60 1.22
N LEU A 40 8.10 7.55 1.62
CA LEU A 40 7.55 8.61 0.77
C LEU A 40 8.05 9.97 1.27
N ALA A 41 9.05 10.52 0.58
CA ALA A 41 9.54 11.86 0.83
C ALA A 41 8.57 12.92 0.28
N GLN A 42 8.47 14.06 0.96
CA GLN A 42 7.57 15.18 0.63
C GLN A 42 6.09 14.77 0.64
N TYR A 43 5.74 13.90 1.59
CA TYR A 43 4.37 13.51 1.88
C TYR A 43 4.12 13.65 3.37
N ARG A 44 2.88 13.96 3.74
CA ARG A 44 2.48 14.13 5.14
C ARG A 44 1.32 13.21 5.49
N TRP A 45 1.48 12.50 6.60
CA TRP A 45 0.42 11.68 7.17
C TRP A 45 -0.61 12.57 7.88
N ILE A 46 -1.89 12.26 7.70
CA ILE A 46 -3.01 12.97 8.30
C ILE A 46 -4.07 12.00 8.81
N ILE A 47 -4.90 12.47 9.73
CA ILE A 47 -6.25 11.93 9.92
C ILE A 47 -7.20 12.81 9.12
N SER A 48 -7.95 12.22 8.20
CA SER A 48 -8.98 12.93 7.45
C SER A 48 -10.12 13.39 8.35
N ASP A 49 -10.93 14.30 7.85
CA ASP A 49 -12.21 14.71 8.46
C ASP A 49 -13.14 13.52 8.77
N ARG A 50 -13.04 12.44 7.99
CA ARG A 50 -13.76 11.17 8.21
C ARG A 50 -13.15 10.28 9.30
N GLY A 51 -12.07 10.71 9.95
CA GLY A 51 -11.42 9.98 11.05
C GLY A 51 -10.48 8.85 10.62
N TYR A 52 -10.10 8.79 9.33
CA TYR A 52 -9.22 7.75 8.81
C TYR A 52 -7.82 8.28 8.49
N ALA A 53 -6.81 7.44 8.71
CA ALA A 53 -5.45 7.69 8.25
C ALA A 53 -5.38 7.87 6.74
N ASN A 54 -4.68 8.91 6.29
CA ASN A 54 -4.43 9.18 4.89
C ASN A 54 -3.08 9.89 4.71
N ILE A 55 -2.65 10.03 3.45
CA ILE A 55 -1.43 10.76 3.09
C ILE A 55 -1.79 11.83 2.06
N VAL A 56 -1.21 13.02 2.20
CA VAL A 56 -1.29 14.10 1.21
C VAL A 56 0.11 14.49 0.76
N SER A 57 0.25 14.96 -0.48
CA SER A 57 1.51 15.56 -0.93
C SER A 57 1.84 16.79 -0.09
N SER A 58 3.13 17.03 0.09
CA SER A 58 3.64 18.18 0.82
C SER A 58 4.70 18.89 -0.01
N THR A 59 4.78 20.20 0.14
CA THR A 59 5.88 21.01 -0.43
C THR A 59 7.05 21.13 0.53
N LYS A 60 6.90 20.66 1.77
CA LYS A 60 7.94 20.71 2.80
C LYS A 60 8.95 19.59 2.58
N PRO A 61 10.25 19.90 2.40
CA PRO A 61 11.27 18.89 2.22
C PRO A 61 11.42 17.93 3.41
N GLU A 62 11.07 18.39 4.61
CA GLU A 62 11.16 17.62 5.86
C GLU A 62 9.97 16.68 6.10
N ASP A 63 8.88 16.81 5.33
CA ASP A 63 7.73 15.93 5.49
C ASP A 63 8.03 14.57 4.85
N GLU A 64 7.95 13.51 5.64
CA GLU A 64 8.17 12.13 5.19
C GLU A 64 7.15 11.18 5.81
N VAL A 65 6.80 10.14 5.06
CA VAL A 65 5.95 9.06 5.56
C VAL A 65 6.60 7.70 5.33
N TYR A 66 6.70 6.92 6.40
CA TYR A 66 7.05 5.51 6.35
C TYR A 66 5.80 4.66 6.43
N GLY A 67 5.81 3.53 5.71
CA GLY A 67 4.69 2.61 5.69
C GLY A 67 5.10 1.20 5.29
N HIS A 68 4.17 0.26 5.39
CA HIS A 68 4.41 -1.10 4.93
C HIS A 68 4.00 -1.26 3.47
N VAL A 69 4.85 -1.89 2.68
CA VAL A 69 4.59 -2.19 1.28
C VAL A 69 4.23 -3.66 1.13
N TYR A 70 3.15 -3.92 0.39
CA TYR A 70 2.67 -5.25 0.06
C TYR A 70 2.57 -5.40 -1.45
N ASN A 71 2.82 -6.60 -1.96
CA ASN A 71 2.52 -6.94 -3.34
C ASN A 71 1.15 -7.60 -3.39
N LEU A 72 0.23 -7.00 -4.15
CA LEU A 72 -1.11 -7.51 -4.39
C LEU A 72 -1.08 -8.39 -5.64
N THR A 73 -1.60 -9.61 -5.53
CA THR A 73 -1.71 -10.51 -6.68
C THR A 73 -2.86 -10.06 -7.58
N SER A 74 -2.65 -10.11 -8.90
CA SER A 74 -3.66 -9.69 -9.88
C SER A 74 -4.73 -10.76 -10.04
N SER A 75 -5.67 -10.82 -9.11
CA SER A 75 -6.97 -11.44 -9.36
C SER A 75 -7.97 -10.79 -8.41
N SER A 76 -8.62 -9.71 -8.87
CA SER A 76 -9.91 -9.28 -8.32
C SER A 76 -10.03 -9.28 -6.78
N ASP A 77 -9.18 -8.52 -6.10
CA ASP A 77 -9.30 -8.24 -4.66
C ASP A 77 -9.54 -6.71 -4.45
N GLU A 78 -10.36 -6.11 -5.31
CA GLU A 78 -11.00 -4.80 -5.08
C GLU A 78 -12.48 -5.09 -4.79
N ASP A 79 -12.80 -5.31 -3.51
CA ASP A 79 -14.16 -5.19 -2.96
C ASP A 79 -14.24 -3.91 -2.13
#